data_AF-R1EL60-F1
#
_entry.id   AF-R1EL60-F1
#
_cell.length_a   1.000
_cell.length_b   1.000
_cell.length_c   1.000
_cell.angle_alpha   90.00
_cell.angle_beta   90.00
_cell.angle_gamma   90.00
#
_symmetry.space_group_name_H-M   'P 1'
#
loop_
_entity.id
_entity.type
_entity.pdbx_description
1 polymer ?
#
loop_
_entity_poly.entity_id
_entity_poly.type
_entity_poly.pdbx_seq_one_letter_code
_entity_poly.pdbx_strand_id
1 'polypeptide(L)'
;MGNAAATLAISLDQEAAYSGGSLSGRAYLYVKEEIKCTALQLEVFGAEFSHVHWTTQETHGSGENRKTVTKHHHAYARRHLLRVVVTLASFPNGSLPPGSYEFPFSLVLPSGLPSSMYAAGGGGSCKISYSVKSHARSLTSRRAVGRSRQS
;
A
#
# COMPACT_ATOMS: atom_id res chain seq x y z
N MET A 1 -22.34 0.63 -12.47
CA MET A 1 -21.04 0.97 -13.09
C MET A 1 -20.57 2.27 -12.47
N GLY A 2 -19.45 2.28 -11.74
CA GLY A 2 -19.05 3.41 -10.90
C GLY A 2 -18.58 4.61 -11.72
N ASN A 3 -19.32 5.72 -11.66
CA ASN A 3 -18.89 7.00 -12.23
C ASN A 3 -17.83 7.63 -11.31
N ALA A 4 -16.56 7.33 -11.54
CA ALA A 4 -15.47 8.05 -10.88
C ALA A 4 -15.33 9.45 -11.49
N ALA A 5 -15.28 10.49 -10.66
CA ALA A 5 -15.09 11.89 -11.11
C ALA A 5 -13.69 12.13 -11.69
N ALA A 6 -12.73 11.27 -11.37
CA ALA A 6 -11.38 11.30 -11.90
C ALA A 6 -10.78 9.88 -11.97
N THR A 7 -9.89 9.68 -12.94
CA THR A 7 -9.14 8.43 -13.16
C THR A 7 -7.64 8.72 -13.08
N LEU A 8 -6.93 7.92 -12.29
CA LEU A 8 -5.47 7.98 -12.14
C LEU A 8 -4.82 6.75 -12.77
N ALA A 9 -3.76 6.97 -13.54
CA ALA A 9 -2.92 5.91 -14.08
C ALA A 9 -1.44 6.27 -13.90
N ILE A 10 -0.59 5.24 -13.81
CA ILE A 10 0.86 5.40 -13.67
C ILE A 10 1.52 4.54 -14.74
N SER A 11 2.49 5.12 -15.45
CA SER A 11 3.41 4.42 -16.32
C SER A 11 4.82 4.56 -15.77
N LEU A 12 5.53 3.45 -15.62
CA LEU A 12 6.94 3.42 -15.22
C LEU A 12 7.81 3.29 -16.47
N ASP A 13 8.95 3.97 -16.48
CA ASP A 13 9.89 3.87 -17.60
C ASP A 13 10.72 2.58 -17.56
N GLN A 14 10.89 1.99 -16.37
CA GLN A 14 11.60 0.73 -16.17
C GLN A 14 10.65 -0.44 -15.82
N GLU A 15 10.96 -1.63 -16.35
CA GLU A 15 10.26 -2.88 -16.02
C GLU A 15 10.61 -3.40 -14.62
N ALA A 16 11.86 -3.20 -14.20
CA ALA A 16 12.37 -3.60 -12.90
C ALA A 16 13.07 -2.43 -12.22
N ALA A 17 12.85 -2.30 -10.90
CA ALA A 17 13.53 -1.32 -10.07
C ALA A 17 14.51 -2.03 -9.14
N TYR A 18 15.65 -1.38 -8.88
CA TYR A 18 16.72 -1.91 -8.05
C TYR A 18 16.86 -1.07 -6.79
N SER A 19 17.25 -1.71 -5.69
CA SER A 19 17.58 -0.99 -4.47
C SER A 19 18.73 -0.01 -4.72
N GLY A 20 18.62 1.23 -4.22
CA GLY A 20 19.58 2.30 -4.51
C GLY A 20 19.46 2.91 -5.92
N GLY A 21 18.63 2.33 -6.80
CA GLY A 21 18.44 2.78 -8.17
C GLY A 21 17.42 3.91 -8.30
N SER A 22 17.41 4.55 -9.48
CA SER A 22 16.36 5.50 -9.86
C SER A 22 15.08 4.77 -10.26
N LEU A 23 13.95 5.38 -9.93
CA LEU A 23 12.61 5.01 -10.36
C LEU A 23 11.97 6.24 -11.01
N SER A 24 11.82 6.21 -12.33
CA SER A 24 11.13 7.26 -13.10
C SER A 24 9.87 6.77 -13.79
N GLY A 25 9.00 7.72 -14.12
CA GLY A 25 7.77 7.46 -14.85
C GLY A 25 6.88 8.69 -14.99
N ARG A 26 5.63 8.45 -15.37
CA ARG A 26 4.60 9.48 -15.54
C ARG A 26 3.31 9.06 -14.83
N ALA A 27 2.72 9.99 -14.09
CA ALA A 27 1.36 9.85 -13.58
C ALA A 27 0.39 10.62 -14.48
N TYR A 28 -0.64 9.94 -14.95
CA TYR A 28 -1.71 10.51 -15.76
C TYR A 28 -2.95 10.67 -14.89
N LEU A 29 -3.58 11.83 -14.99
CA LEU A 29 -4.80 12.15 -14.28
C LEU A 29 -5.82 12.70 -15.26
N TYR A 30 -6.91 11.97 -15.43
CA TYR A 30 -8.07 12.43 -16.18
C TYR A 30 -9.16 12.86 -15.21
N VAL A 31 -9.59 14.12 -15.29
CA VAL A 31 -10.62 14.71 -14.44
C VAL A 31 -11.84 14.99 -15.31
N LYS A 32 -12.94 14.31 -15.03
CA LYS A 32 -14.20 14.48 -15.76
C LYS A 32 -14.96 15.72 -15.30
N GLU A 33 -14.94 15.96 -13.98
CA GLU A 33 -15.65 17.05 -13.29
C GLU A 33 -14.70 17.65 -12.25
N GLU A 34 -14.82 18.94 -11.94
CA GLU A 34 -13.92 19.60 -10.99
C GLU A 34 -13.86 18.82 -9.66
N ILE A 35 -12.65 18.45 -9.24
CA ILE A 35 -12.42 17.75 -7.97
C ILE A 35 -11.80 18.69 -6.94
N LYS A 36 -12.19 18.55 -5.67
CA LYS A 36 -11.56 19.27 -4.56
C LYS A 36 -10.35 18.50 -4.04
N CYS A 37 -9.15 18.99 -4.36
CA CYS A 37 -7.88 18.41 -3.92
C CYS A 37 -6.82 19.48 -3.72
N THR A 38 -5.85 19.20 -2.84
CA THR A 38 -4.73 20.12 -2.52
C THR A 38 -3.42 19.67 -3.12
N ALA A 39 -3.26 18.39 -3.41
CA ALA A 39 -2.05 17.86 -3.99
C ALA A 39 -2.32 16.54 -4.70
N LEU A 40 -1.53 16.26 -5.72
CA LEU A 40 -1.35 14.92 -6.24
C LEU A 40 -0.08 14.33 -5.61
N GLN A 41 -0.20 13.16 -5.00
CA GLN A 41 0.92 12.50 -4.34
C GLN A 41 1.18 11.12 -4.97
N LEU A 42 2.46 10.81 -5.12
CA LEU A 42 2.97 9.49 -5.45
C LEU A 42 3.47 8.84 -4.17
N GLU A 43 3.07 7.60 -3.92
CA GLU A 43 3.52 6.78 -2.81
C GLU A 43 4.19 5.53 -3.35
N VAL A 44 5.47 5.35 -3.01
CA VAL A 44 6.18 4.08 -3.19
C VAL A 44 6.12 3.33 -1.87
N PHE A 45 5.48 2.16 -1.90
CA PHE A 45 5.19 1.37 -0.72
C PHE A 45 5.76 -0.04 -0.88
N GLY A 46 6.46 -0.54 0.14
CA GLY A 46 6.99 -1.88 0.22
C GLY A 46 6.64 -2.56 1.54
N ALA A 47 6.22 -3.81 1.48
CA ALA A 47 5.96 -4.60 2.69
C ALA A 47 6.27 -6.08 2.50
N GLU A 48 6.63 -6.70 3.61
CA GLU A 48 6.68 -8.14 3.81
C GLU A 48 5.35 -8.61 4.42
N PHE A 49 4.87 -9.74 3.92
CA PHE A 49 3.69 -10.44 4.40
C PHE A 49 4.09 -11.89 4.68
N SER A 50 3.87 -12.35 5.90
CA SER A 50 4.25 -13.69 6.31
C SER A 50 3.04 -14.38 6.92
N HIS A 51 2.85 -15.64 6.57
CA HIS A 51 1.82 -16.53 7.05
C HIS A 51 2.49 -17.83 7.47
N VAL A 52 2.21 -18.31 8.67
CA VAL A 52 2.66 -19.60 9.15
C VAL A 52 1.43 -20.45 9.44
N HIS A 53 1.46 -21.70 9.01
CA HIS A 53 0.46 -22.71 9.31
C HIS A 53 1.17 -23.92 9.94
N TRP A 54 0.67 -24.35 11.09
CA TRP A 54 1.17 -25.56 11.75
C TRP A 54 0.02 -26.34 12.35
N THR A 55 0.23 -27.64 12.55
CA THR A 55 -0.74 -28.52 13.19
C THR A 55 -0.18 -29.04 14.51
N THR A 56 -1.05 -29.19 15.50
CA THR A 56 -0.75 -29.86 16.76
C THR A 56 -1.69 -31.04 16.94
N GLN A 57 -1.18 -32.17 17.45
CA GLN A 57 -2.00 -33.32 17.76
C GLN A 57 -2.27 -33.37 19.27
N GLU A 58 -3.54 -33.51 19.63
CA GLU A 58 -3.96 -33.74 21.01
C GLU A 58 -4.64 -35.09 21.11
N THR A 59 -4.17 -35.94 22.01
CA THR A 59 -4.80 -37.23 22.29
C THR A 59 -5.61 -37.13 23.58
N HIS A 60 -6.90 -37.45 23.48
CA HIS A 60 -7.85 -37.45 24.60
C HIS A 60 -8.30 -38.90 24.90
N GLY A 61 -8.52 -39.22 26.17
CA GLY A 61 -9.00 -40.54 26.63
C GLY A 61 -7.91 -41.57 26.94
N SER A 62 -8.32 -42.76 27.43
CA SER A 62 -7.46 -43.90 27.75
C SER A 62 -8.10 -45.21 27.26
N GLY A 63 -7.30 -46.24 26.93
CA GLY A 63 -7.78 -47.53 26.41
C GLY A 63 -8.42 -47.44 25.02
N GLU A 64 -9.54 -48.14 24.81
CA GLU A 64 -10.31 -48.15 23.54
C GLU A 64 -10.91 -46.79 23.18
N ASN A 65 -11.07 -45.87 24.15
CA ASN A 65 -11.63 -44.53 23.93
C ASN A 65 -10.58 -43.47 23.57
N ARG A 66 -9.38 -43.89 23.13
CA ARG A 66 -8.31 -42.98 22.74
C ARG A 66 -8.64 -42.30 21.39
N LYS A 67 -8.84 -40.98 21.42
CA LYS A 67 -9.09 -40.17 20.22
C LYS A 67 -7.96 -39.17 20.00
N THR A 68 -7.33 -39.21 18.83
CA THR A 68 -6.36 -38.20 18.40
C THR A 68 -7.08 -37.14 17.57
N VAL A 69 -6.93 -35.87 17.96
CA VAL A 69 -7.49 -34.71 17.28
C VAL A 69 -6.34 -33.87 16.74
N THR A 70 -6.34 -33.62 15.43
CA THR A 70 -5.43 -32.65 14.79
C THR A 70 -6.05 -31.27 14.86
N LYS A 71 -5.35 -30.31 15.46
CA LYS A 71 -5.70 -28.88 15.46
C LYS A 71 -4.83 -28.14 14.47
N HIS A 72 -5.43 -27.20 13.75
CA HIS A 72 -4.75 -26.32 12.80
C HIS A 72 -4.60 -24.92 13.40
N HIS A 73 -3.42 -24.33 13.23
CA HIS A 73 -3.10 -23.01 13.73
C HIS A 73 -2.54 -22.16 12.60
N HIS A 74 -2.84 -20.86 12.66
CA HIS A 74 -2.37 -19.88 11.69
C HIS A 74 -1.88 -18.63 12.39
N ALA A 75 -0.76 -18.07 11.90
CA ALA A 75 -0.26 -16.77 12.32
C ALA A 75 0.05 -15.92 11.09
N TYR A 76 -0.24 -14.62 11.17
CA TYR A 76 0.00 -13.66 10.09
C TYR A 76 0.80 -12.48 10.62
N ALA A 77 1.79 -12.04 9.86
CA ALA A 77 2.59 -10.87 10.15
C ALA A 77 2.70 -9.97 8.91
N ARG A 78 2.79 -8.67 9.16
CA ARG A 78 3.06 -7.67 8.13
C ARG A 78 4.13 -6.72 8.64
N ARG A 79 5.19 -6.53 7.85
CA ARG A 79 6.27 -5.59 8.16
C ARG A 79 6.39 -4.57 7.04
N HIS A 80 6.39 -3.29 7.41
CA HIS A 80 6.65 -2.20 6.48
C HIS A 80 8.15 -2.11 6.20
N LEU A 81 8.52 -2.16 4.92
CA LEU A 81 9.90 -2.08 4.46
C LEU A 81 10.21 -0.70 3.85
N LEU A 82 9.25 -0.14 3.13
CA LEU A 82 9.41 1.13 2.44
C LEU A 82 8.11 1.92 2.45
N ARG A 83 8.21 3.22 2.72
CA ARG A 83 7.15 4.19 2.45
C ARG A 83 7.76 5.53 2.11
N VAL A 84 7.72 5.89 0.82
CA VAL A 84 8.17 7.19 0.31
C VAL A 84 6.96 7.89 -0.29
N VAL A 85 6.70 9.12 0.14
CA VAL A 85 5.61 9.94 -0.40
C VAL A 85 6.22 11.18 -1.04
N VAL A 86 5.94 11.38 -2.33
CA VAL A 86 6.40 12.52 -3.13
C VAL A 86 5.18 13.29 -3.62
N THR A 87 5.19 14.61 -3.45
CA THR A 87 4.15 15.47 -4.02
C THR A 87 4.51 15.77 -5.47
N LEU A 88 3.68 15.31 -6.41
CA LEU A 88 3.84 15.54 -7.85
C LEU A 88 3.34 16.92 -8.28
N ALA A 89 2.23 17.35 -7.69
CA ALA A 89 1.64 18.66 -7.93
C ALA A 89 0.93 19.16 -6.68
N SER A 90 0.90 20.48 -6.50
CA SER A 90 0.11 21.15 -5.47
C SER A 90 -0.93 22.03 -6.14
N PHE A 91 -2.14 22.06 -5.56
CA PHE A 91 -3.28 22.82 -6.03
C PHE A 91 -3.69 23.80 -4.92
N PRO A 92 -3.09 25.00 -4.87
CA PRO A 92 -3.28 25.95 -3.76
C PRO A 92 -4.74 26.37 -3.56
N ASN A 93 -5.49 26.48 -4.66
CA ASN A 93 -6.92 26.84 -4.63
C ASN A 93 -7.82 25.69 -4.16
N GLY A 94 -7.26 24.51 -3.88
CA GLY A 94 -8.01 23.37 -3.37
C GLY A 94 -8.94 22.72 -4.40
N SER A 95 -8.81 23.08 -5.68
CA SER A 95 -9.58 22.51 -6.79
C SER A 95 -8.68 22.18 -7.97
N LEU A 96 -9.09 21.16 -8.72
CA LEU A 96 -8.50 20.77 -9.99
C LEU A 96 -9.62 20.73 -11.04
N PRO A 97 -9.58 21.60 -12.06
CA PRO A 97 -10.61 21.63 -13.09
C PRO A 97 -10.62 20.35 -13.95
N PRO A 98 -11.69 20.13 -14.73
CA PRO A 98 -11.74 19.06 -15.71
C PRO A 98 -10.60 19.18 -16.72
N GLY A 99 -10.02 18.04 -17.09
CA GLY A 99 -8.90 18.00 -18.02
C GLY A 99 -8.07 16.73 -17.94
N SER A 100 -7.11 16.63 -18.85
CA SER A 100 -6.10 15.58 -18.86
C SER A 100 -4.77 16.18 -18.43
N TYR A 101 -4.17 15.61 -17.40
CA TYR A 101 -2.92 16.07 -16.81
C TYR A 101 -1.87 14.97 -16.82
N GLU A 102 -0.62 15.37 -16.99
CA GLU A 102 0.54 14.50 -16.94
C GLU A 102 1.56 15.06 -15.96
N PHE A 103 2.06 14.20 -15.08
CA PHE A 103 3.04 14.55 -14.06
C PHE A 103 4.24 13.58 -14.14
N PRO A 104 5.33 13.96 -14.80
CA PRO A 104 6.56 13.17 -14.79
C PRO A 104 7.16 13.16 -13.39
N PHE A 105 7.78 12.04 -13.01
CA PHE A 105 8.48 11.90 -11.74
C PHE A 105 9.78 11.12 -11.89
N SER A 106 10.72 11.40 -11.01
CA SER A 106 11.94 10.63 -10.82
C SER A 106 12.33 10.70 -9.35
N LEU A 107 12.63 9.55 -8.76
CA LEU A 107 13.05 9.42 -7.37
C LEU A 107 14.09 8.31 -7.23
N VAL A 108 14.90 8.36 -6.18
CA VAL A 108 15.89 7.31 -5.88
C VAL A 108 15.35 6.43 -4.77
N LEU A 109 15.35 5.12 -4.99
CA LEU A 109 14.96 4.14 -3.98
C LEU A 109 16.07 4.01 -2.93
N PRO A 110 15.73 3.83 -1.65
CA PRO A 110 16.74 3.51 -0.63
C PRO A 110 17.56 2.27 -0.98
N SER A 111 18.83 2.28 -0.57
CA SER A 111 19.70 1.11 -0.63
C SER A 111 19.31 0.09 0.46
N GLY A 112 19.68 -1.18 0.27
CA GLY A 112 19.42 -2.26 1.23
C GLY A 112 17.97 -2.79 1.25
N LEU A 113 17.14 -2.47 0.25
CA LEU A 113 15.81 -3.03 0.13
C LEU A 113 15.90 -4.49 -0.35
N PRO A 114 15.20 -5.43 0.32
CA PRO A 114 15.17 -6.81 -0.14
C PRO A 114 14.42 -6.92 -1.48
N SER A 115 14.82 -7.89 -2.31
CA SER A 115 14.14 -8.18 -3.57
C SER A 115 12.68 -8.60 -3.35
N SER A 116 11.82 -8.29 -4.32
CA SER A 116 10.48 -8.89 -4.39
C SER A 116 10.61 -10.40 -4.44
N MET A 117 9.80 -11.10 -3.65
CA MET A 117 9.77 -12.55 -3.62
C MET A 117 8.40 -13.08 -3.23
N TYR A 118 8.15 -14.33 -3.58
CA TYR A 118 7.00 -15.09 -3.11
C TYR A 118 7.43 -16.54 -2.90
N ALA A 119 7.11 -17.08 -1.72
CA ALA A 119 7.31 -18.48 -1.40
C ALA A 119 6.08 -18.99 -0.65
N ALA A 120 5.64 -20.21 -0.95
CA ALA A 120 4.51 -20.84 -0.27
C ALA A 120 4.70 -22.36 -0.19
N GLY A 121 4.17 -22.97 0.86
CA GLY A 121 4.20 -24.41 1.08
C GLY A 121 3.26 -24.83 2.22
N GLY A 122 3.31 -26.11 2.62
CA GLY A 122 2.42 -26.66 3.64
C GLY A 122 2.52 -25.98 5.01
N GLY A 123 3.67 -25.34 5.30
CA GLY A 123 3.93 -24.59 6.52
C GLY A 123 3.54 -23.11 6.48
N GLY A 124 2.98 -22.61 5.37
CA GLY A 124 2.58 -21.21 5.21
C GLY A 124 3.18 -20.52 3.97
N SER A 125 3.23 -19.19 3.98
CA SER A 125 3.72 -18.39 2.85
C SER A 125 4.45 -17.12 3.31
N CYS A 126 5.35 -16.61 2.45
CA CYS A 126 6.02 -15.33 2.63
C CYS A 126 6.04 -14.58 1.30
N LYS A 127 5.79 -13.27 1.35
CA LYS A 127 5.77 -12.39 0.18
C LYS A 127 6.43 -11.06 0.53
N ILE A 128 7.37 -10.62 -0.31
CA ILE A 128 7.88 -9.25 -0.33
C ILE A 128 7.36 -8.59 -1.59
N SER A 129 6.68 -7.46 -1.44
CA SER A 129 6.05 -6.76 -2.56
C SER A 129 6.24 -5.26 -2.44
N TYR A 130 6.53 -4.63 -3.58
CA TYR A 130 6.55 -3.19 -3.75
C TYR A 130 5.44 -2.74 -4.69
N SER A 131 4.94 -1.52 -4.49
CA SER A 131 3.89 -0.92 -5.31
C SER A 131 4.09 0.58 -5.39
N VAL A 132 3.84 1.15 -6.56
CA VAL A 132 3.76 2.60 -6.78
C VAL A 132 2.29 2.96 -6.89
N LYS A 133 1.84 3.94 -6.11
CA LYS A 133 0.45 4.38 -6.07
C LYS A 133 0.39 5.89 -6.19
N SER A 134 -0.62 6.40 -6.87
CA SER A 134 -0.91 7.83 -6.93
C SER A 134 -2.25 8.10 -6.27
N HIS A 135 -2.35 9.16 -5.49
CA HIS A 135 -3.60 9.58 -4.89
C HIS A 135 -3.71 11.10 -4.83
N ALA A 136 -4.93 11.61 -5.07
CA ALA A 136 -5.24 13.00 -4.84
C ALA A 136 -5.53 13.22 -3.35
N ARG A 137 -4.80 14.15 -2.74
CA ARG A 137 -5.02 14.54 -1.34
C ARG A 137 -6.21 15.48 -1.26
N SER A 138 -7.28 15.03 -0.65
CA SER A 138 -8.46 15.87 -0.39
C SER A 138 -8.21 16.85 0.76
N LEU A 139 -8.92 17.99 0.72
CA LEU A 139 -9.10 18.88 1.88
C LEU A 139 -9.99 18.17 2.89
N THR A 140 -9.41 17.31 3.70
CA THR A 140 -10.11 16.84 4.89
C THR A 140 -10.26 18.04 5.82
N SER A 141 -11.49 18.55 5.95
CA SER A 141 -11.85 19.51 6.97
C SER A 141 -11.47 18.92 8.32
N ARG A 142 -10.36 19.38 8.91
CA ARG A 142 -10.10 19.13 10.32
C ARG A 142 -11.19 19.90 11.06
N ARG A 143 -12.18 19.19 11.61
CA ARG A 143 -12.99 19.72 12.70
C ARG A 143 -12.01 20.18 13.78
N ALA A 144 -11.84 21.49 13.89
CA ALA A 144 -11.21 22.09 15.05
C ALA A 144 -12.06 21.68 16.26
N VAL A 145 -11.60 20.70 17.03
CA VAL A 145 -12.08 20.50 18.39
C VAL A 145 -11.47 21.65 19.18
N GLY A 146 -12.15 22.80 19.12
CA GLY A 146 -12.01 23.83 20.12
C GLY A 146 -12.55 23.25 21.42
N ARG A 147 -11.65 22.86 22.31
CA ARG A 147 -11.97 22.76 23.73
C ARG A 147 -11.18 23.84 24.44
N SER A 148 -11.71 25.06 24.36
CA SER A 148 -11.52 26.05 25.40
C SER A 148 -12.14 25.50 26.69
N ARG A 149 -11.31 25.29 27.71
CA ARG A 149 -11.73 25.53 29.09
C ARG A 149 -10.56 26.13 29.85
N GLN A 150 -10.74 27.43 30.12
CA GLN A 150 -10.07 28.20 31.15
C GLN A 150 -10.50 27.70 32.55
N SER A 151 -9.67 28.13 33.52
CA SER A 151 -9.80 28.14 34.99
C SER A 151 -9.86 26.80 35.70
#